data_AF-A0A7Y3K5U2-F1
#
_entry.id   AF-A0A7Y3K5U2-F1
#
_cell.length_a   1.000
_cell.length_b   1.000
_cell.length_c   1.000
_cell.angle_alpha   90.00
_cell.angle_beta   90.00
_cell.angle_gamma   90.00
#
_symmetry.space_group_name_H-M   'P 1'
#
loop_
_entity.id
_entity.type
_entity.pdbx_description
1 polymer ?
#
loop_
_entity_poly.entity_id
_entity_poly.type
_entity_poly.pdbx_seq_one_letter_code
_entity_poly.pdbx_strand_id
1 'polypeptide(L)'
;MTDVDAKLVDQITAAVLQALGRSGVGDAAPASIHAPIGTCAGDYSKFSELAADGARPLVVAAAPSVTAAEGATGGKAGVSGLVLAGLVTANRLKGLQGTVLYLAAGARLSPLAMDEVKQRKLRVERLAGDGSSGTPAIGTTQAGATWCCWVQGHCATAARVMEQYGGRPISVASVGNSKESLPRVIRRMARSLRQGEFRLAVVFVLTAGVAACMANRCEAVRAVVGTTIKGVEEGVAELGANLLVIEYPQHGYQAMAGMLAVFLRSTGAAPPLLERELLGLAADTEV
;
A
#
# COMPACT_ATOMS: atom_id res chain seq x y z
N MET A 1 -15.57 -32.85 26.57
CA MET A 1 -14.09 -32.96 26.57
C MET A 1 -13.77 -34.04 25.55
N THR A 2 -13.21 -33.66 24.40
CA THR A 2 -12.85 -34.61 23.33
C THR A 2 -11.57 -35.31 23.76
N ASP A 3 -11.69 -36.55 24.18
CA ASP A 3 -10.55 -37.42 24.45
C ASP A 3 -9.87 -37.68 23.10
N VAL A 4 -8.68 -37.11 22.92
CA VAL A 4 -7.91 -37.27 21.69
C VAL A 4 -7.35 -38.68 21.72
N ASP A 5 -7.78 -39.51 20.76
CA ASP A 5 -7.38 -40.90 20.66
C ASP A 5 -5.86 -41.00 20.53
N ALA A 6 -5.20 -41.51 21.58
CA ALA A 6 -3.75 -41.64 21.65
C ALA A 6 -3.19 -42.47 20.47
N LYS A 7 -3.99 -43.42 19.96
CA LYS A 7 -3.59 -44.23 18.79
C LYS A 7 -3.50 -43.41 17.52
N LEU A 8 -4.34 -42.37 17.39
CA LEU A 8 -4.32 -41.48 16.23
C LEU A 8 -3.06 -40.60 16.24
N VAL A 9 -2.64 -40.14 17.41
CA VAL A 9 -1.41 -39.34 17.58
C VAL A 9 -0.17 -40.17 17.20
N ASP A 10 -0.11 -41.43 17.62
CA ASP A 10 0.99 -42.33 17.28
C ASP A 10 1.05 -42.62 15.77
N GLN A 11 -0.11 -42.81 15.13
CA GLN A 11 -0.18 -43.04 13.68
C GLN A 11 0.28 -41.82 12.87
N ILE A 12 -0.12 -40.61 13.28
CA ILE A 12 0.32 -39.37 12.63
C ILE A 12 1.84 -39.19 12.81
N THR A 13 2.35 -39.45 14.01
CA THR A 13 3.79 -39.31 14.31
C THR A 13 4.63 -40.27 13.47
N ALA A 14 4.20 -41.53 13.36
CA ALA A 14 4.87 -42.54 12.53
C ALA A 14 4.87 -42.15 11.04
N ALA A 15 3.74 -41.64 10.53
CA ALA A 15 3.64 -41.21 9.13
C ALA A 15 4.54 -40.01 8.80
N VAL A 16 4.66 -39.04 9.72
CA VAL A 16 5.54 -37.87 9.56
C VAL A 16 7.01 -38.28 9.57
N LEU A 17 7.43 -39.15 10.50
CA LEU A 17 8.80 -39.64 10.55
C LEU A 17 9.17 -40.44 9.28
N GLN A 18 8.24 -41.24 8.75
CA GLN A 18 8.44 -41.97 7.51
C GLN A 18 8.55 -41.04 6.29
N ALA A 19 7.78 -39.94 6.26
CA ALA A 19 7.85 -38.93 5.21
C ALA A 19 9.16 -38.14 5.24
N LEU A 20 9.67 -37.82 6.44
CA LEU A 20 10.96 -37.15 6.63
C LEU A 20 12.14 -38.05 6.20
N GLY A 21 12.09 -39.35 6.52
CA GLY A 21 13.12 -40.30 6.08
C GLY A 21 13.16 -40.51 4.56
N ARG A 22 12.01 -40.43 3.88
CA ARG A 22 11.93 -40.49 2.41
C ARG A 22 12.38 -39.21 1.70
N SER A 23 12.35 -38.07 2.40
CA SER A 23 12.69 -36.76 1.83
C SER A 23 14.20 -36.50 1.76
N GLY A 24 15.06 -37.46 2.11
CA GLY A 24 16.50 -37.36 1.87
C GLY A 24 17.18 -36.24 2.65
N VAL A 25 16.64 -35.84 3.80
CA VAL A 25 17.32 -34.92 4.74
C VAL A 25 18.31 -35.73 5.60
N GLY A 26 19.19 -36.48 4.94
CA GLY A 26 20.28 -37.22 5.55
C GLY A 26 21.60 -36.58 5.16
N ASP A 27 22.38 -36.15 6.15
CA ASP A 27 23.83 -35.92 6.08
C ASP A 27 24.38 -34.89 5.08
N ALA A 28 23.62 -33.87 4.71
CA ALA A 28 24.26 -32.63 4.27
C ALA A 28 24.90 -31.98 5.51
N ALA A 29 26.20 -32.21 5.69
CA ALA A 29 27.01 -31.54 6.71
C ALA A 29 26.66 -30.03 6.69
N PRO A 30 26.36 -29.41 7.86
CA PRO A 30 26.03 -28.00 7.90
C PRO A 30 27.17 -27.23 7.24
N ALA A 31 26.85 -26.43 6.22
CA ALA A 31 27.83 -25.58 5.57
C ALA A 31 28.59 -24.82 6.66
N SER A 32 29.92 -24.90 6.64
CA SER A 32 30.77 -24.21 7.60
C SER A 32 30.57 -22.70 7.45
N ILE A 33 29.69 -22.13 8.26
CA ILE A 33 29.50 -20.69 8.35
C ILE A 33 30.72 -20.13 9.08
N HIS A 34 31.77 -19.80 8.33
CA HIS A 34 32.84 -18.94 8.82
C HIS A 34 32.34 -17.50 8.79
N ALA A 35 31.56 -17.13 9.82
CA ALA A 35 31.36 -15.72 10.10
C ALA A 35 32.74 -15.11 10.35
N PRO A 36 33.17 -14.07 9.60
CA PRO A 36 34.40 -13.38 9.95
C PRO A 36 34.23 -12.89 11.40
N ILE A 37 35.15 -13.31 12.27
CA ILE A 37 35.23 -12.83 13.65
C ILE A 37 35.68 -11.36 13.55
N GLY A 38 34.72 -10.49 13.23
CA GLY A 38 34.79 -9.08 13.45
C GLY A 38 34.06 -8.81 14.76
N THR A 39 34.80 -8.77 15.85
CA THR A 39 34.32 -8.13 17.07
C THR A 39 34.08 -6.66 16.74
N CYS A 40 32.82 -6.26 16.60
CA CYS A 40 32.46 -4.85 16.59
C CYS A 40 32.87 -4.27 17.95
N ALA A 41 34.03 -3.62 18.01
CA ALA A 41 34.59 -3.05 19.23
C ALA A 41 33.77 -1.87 19.81
N GLY A 42 32.62 -1.53 19.21
CA GLY A 42 31.78 -0.41 19.62
C GLY A 42 32.47 0.96 19.52
N ASP A 43 33.65 1.02 18.90
CA ASP A 43 34.43 2.23 18.82
C ASP A 43 33.99 3.06 17.60
N TYR A 44 32.92 3.83 17.79
CA TYR A 44 32.40 4.76 16.80
C TYR A 44 33.26 6.02 16.64
N SER A 45 34.42 6.11 17.32
CA SER A 45 35.34 7.27 17.27
C SER A 45 35.90 7.55 15.87
N LYS A 46 35.79 6.60 14.94
CA LYS A 46 36.22 6.77 13.54
C LYS A 46 35.18 7.44 12.65
N PHE A 47 33.94 7.58 13.10
CA PHE A 47 32.88 8.24 12.36
C PHE A 47 32.70 9.67 12.89
N SER A 48 33.59 10.58 12.49
CA SER A 48 33.53 12.01 12.86
C SER A 48 32.21 12.68 12.45
N GLU A 49 31.50 12.09 11.50
CA GLU A 49 30.17 12.51 11.04
C GLU A 49 29.10 12.39 12.14
N LEU A 50 29.19 11.37 13.00
CA LEU A 50 28.24 11.18 14.11
C LEU A 50 28.48 12.15 15.29
N ALA A 51 29.71 12.66 15.43
CA ALA A 51 30.05 13.64 16.47
C ALA A 51 29.56 15.06 16.13
N ALA A 52 29.32 15.37 14.86
CA ALA A 52 28.98 16.72 14.41
C ALA A 52 27.49 17.09 14.55
N ASP A 53 26.58 16.11 14.67
CA ASP A 53 25.12 16.36 14.73
C ASP A 53 24.54 16.40 16.16
N GLY A 54 25.36 16.11 17.17
CA GLY A 54 24.95 16.11 18.57
C GLY A 54 25.05 17.47 19.26
N ALA A 55 24.32 18.50 18.80
CA ALA A 55 23.86 19.66 19.61
C ALA A 55 23.41 20.89 18.76
N ARG A 56 22.54 20.69 17.77
CA ARG A 56 21.76 21.82 17.23
C ARG A 56 20.29 21.67 17.62
N PRO A 57 19.72 22.58 18.44
CA PRO A 57 18.28 22.60 18.64
C PRO A 57 17.62 22.86 17.28
N LEU A 58 16.75 21.94 16.87
CA LEU A 58 15.88 22.08 15.70
C LEU A 58 14.97 23.29 15.92
N VAL A 59 15.42 24.46 15.47
CA VAL A 59 14.54 25.59 15.17
C VAL A 59 13.75 25.17 13.94
N VAL A 60 12.48 24.81 14.16
CA VAL A 60 11.51 24.53 13.10
C VAL A 60 11.30 25.84 12.33
N ALA A 61 12.01 25.97 11.21
CA ALA A 61 11.79 27.03 10.25
C ALA A 61 10.38 26.87 9.65
N ALA A 62 9.60 27.94 9.74
CA ALA A 62 8.28 28.04 9.15
C ALA A 62 8.33 27.73 7.65
N ALA A 63 7.47 26.82 7.21
CA ALA A 63 7.28 26.51 5.80
C ALA A 63 6.72 27.73 5.05
N PRO A 64 7.17 28.00 3.81
CA PRO A 64 6.70 29.13 3.03
C PRO A 64 5.25 28.91 2.55
N SER A 65 4.46 29.97 2.71
CA SER A 65 3.10 30.13 2.20
C SER A 65 3.08 30.02 0.68
N VAL A 66 2.45 28.97 0.15
CA VAL A 66 2.20 28.85 -1.29
C VAL A 66 0.95 29.65 -1.62
N THR A 67 1.14 30.73 -2.36
CA THR A 67 0.12 31.63 -2.90
C THR A 67 -0.78 30.89 -3.91
N ALA A 68 -2.08 31.16 -3.78
CA ALA A 68 -3.13 30.68 -4.67
C ALA A 68 -2.94 31.16 -6.12
N ALA A 69 -3.21 30.27 -7.08
CA ALA A 69 -3.42 30.62 -8.47
C ALA A 69 -4.89 30.31 -8.84
N GLU A 70 -5.57 31.33 -9.33
CA GLU A 70 -6.96 31.38 -9.79
C GLU A 70 -7.16 30.78 -11.20
N GLY A 71 -8.39 30.31 -11.45
CA GLY A 71 -9.01 30.16 -12.78
C GLY A 71 -9.19 28.71 -13.26
N ALA A 72 -10.35 28.23 -13.73
CA ALA A 72 -11.66 28.83 -13.92
C ALA A 72 -12.74 27.73 -14.11
N THR A 73 -13.91 27.96 -13.49
CA THR A 73 -15.32 27.70 -13.92
C THR A 73 -15.83 26.34 -14.41
N GLY A 74 -16.83 25.82 -13.68
CA GLY A 74 -17.74 24.74 -14.14
C GLY A 74 -18.88 24.32 -13.19
N GLY A 75 -19.62 25.27 -12.58
CA GLY A 75 -21.07 25.13 -12.28
C GLY A 75 -21.59 24.18 -11.18
N LYS A 76 -21.70 24.68 -9.94
CA LYS A 76 -22.93 24.69 -9.09
C LYS A 76 -22.62 25.51 -7.82
N ALA A 77 -23.56 26.38 -7.42
CA ALA A 77 -23.40 27.47 -6.43
C ALA A 77 -22.50 27.10 -5.24
N GLY A 78 -21.32 27.70 -5.22
CA GLY A 78 -20.21 27.34 -4.34
C GLY A 78 -20.45 27.79 -2.91
N VAL A 79 -20.53 26.82 -2.02
CA VAL A 79 -20.43 27.04 -0.59
C VAL A 79 -18.97 27.42 -0.28
N SER A 80 -18.72 28.69 0.06
CA SER A 80 -17.39 29.18 0.43
C SER A 80 -16.99 28.65 1.82
N GLY A 81 -16.46 27.43 1.87
CA GLY A 81 -15.93 26.87 3.10
C GLY A 81 -15.03 25.65 2.89
N LEU A 82 -14.22 25.36 3.90
CA LEU A 82 -13.27 24.26 3.86
C LEU A 82 -13.99 22.95 4.16
N VAL A 83 -13.97 22.01 3.21
CA VAL A 83 -14.57 20.69 3.39
C VAL A 83 -13.56 19.73 4.02
N LEU A 84 -13.92 19.14 5.16
CA LEU A 84 -13.11 18.18 5.90
C LEU A 84 -13.76 16.79 5.89
N ALA A 85 -12.97 15.76 5.56
CA ALA A 85 -13.39 14.36 5.53
C ALA A 85 -12.54 13.49 6.49
N GLY A 86 -13.11 12.38 6.96
CA GLY A 86 -12.43 11.42 7.84
C GLY A 86 -12.33 11.87 9.31
N LEU A 87 -11.31 11.39 10.04
CA LEU A 87 -11.05 11.79 11.42
C LEU A 87 -10.36 13.16 11.45
N VAL A 88 -11.05 14.16 12.00
CA VAL A 88 -10.57 15.55 12.12
C VAL A 88 -10.04 15.76 13.53
N THR A 89 -8.72 15.98 13.64
CA THR A 89 -8.01 16.24 14.90
C THR A 89 -7.81 17.73 15.16
N ALA A 90 -7.63 18.14 16.42
CA ALA A 90 -7.39 19.53 16.82
C ALA A 90 -6.28 20.24 16.02
N ASN A 91 -5.18 19.55 15.68
CA ASN A 91 -4.09 20.14 14.91
C ASN A 91 -4.51 20.61 13.52
N ARG A 92 -5.52 20.00 12.89
CA ARG A 92 -6.04 20.42 11.58
C ARG A 92 -6.94 21.66 11.65
N LEU A 93 -7.37 22.04 12.86
CA LEU A 93 -8.19 23.22 13.10
C LEU A 93 -7.36 24.44 13.55
N LYS A 94 -6.07 24.23 13.84
CA LYS A 94 -5.15 25.33 14.20
C LYS A 94 -4.94 26.24 13.00
N GLY A 95 -5.15 27.55 13.19
CA GLY A 95 -4.96 28.57 12.15
C GLY A 95 -6.21 28.89 11.33
N LEU A 96 -7.29 28.13 11.48
CA LEU A 96 -8.57 28.45 10.85
C LEU A 96 -9.34 29.41 11.76
N GLN A 97 -9.53 30.65 11.31
CA GLN A 97 -10.36 31.66 11.99
C GLN A 97 -11.34 32.25 10.98
N GLY A 98 -12.61 32.35 11.36
CA GLY A 98 -13.66 32.96 10.54
C GLY A 98 -14.15 32.13 9.34
N THR A 99 -13.58 30.94 9.08
CA THR A 99 -14.02 30.06 7.99
C THR A 99 -15.12 29.10 8.46
N VAL A 100 -16.17 28.94 7.63
CA VAL A 100 -17.18 27.89 7.85
C VAL A 100 -16.58 26.54 7.46
N LEU A 101 -16.63 25.59 8.38
CA LEU A 101 -16.11 24.24 8.20
C LEU A 101 -17.23 23.31 7.79
N TYR A 102 -17.08 22.67 6.64
CA TYR A 102 -18.03 21.70 6.13
C TYR A 102 -17.55 20.29 6.42
N LEU A 103 -18.27 19.55 7.27
CA LEU A 103 -17.97 18.16 7.54
C LEU A 103 -18.70 17.27 6.53
N ALA A 104 -17.95 16.40 5.86
CA ALA A 104 -18.53 15.33 5.05
C ALA A 104 -19.37 14.36 5.92
N ALA A 105 -20.35 13.69 5.32
CA ALA A 105 -21.32 12.83 6.03
C ALA A 105 -20.69 11.72 6.91
N GLY A 106 -19.46 11.29 6.61
CA GLY A 106 -18.70 10.31 7.40
C GLY A 106 -17.58 10.88 8.28
N ALA A 107 -17.39 12.20 8.30
CA ALA A 107 -16.33 12.83 9.08
C ALA A 107 -16.63 12.79 10.58
N ARG A 108 -15.62 12.50 11.40
CA ARG A 108 -15.71 12.48 12.86
C ARG A 108 -14.70 13.46 13.44
N LEU A 109 -15.16 14.33 14.35
CA LEU A 109 -14.28 15.17 15.15
C LEU A 109 -13.74 14.35 16.32
N SER A 110 -12.44 14.45 16.61
CA SER A 110 -11.91 13.95 17.88
C SER A 110 -12.43 14.80 19.06
N PRO A 111 -12.45 14.28 20.31
CA PRO A 111 -12.86 15.07 21.47
C PRO A 111 -12.12 16.41 21.59
N LEU A 112 -10.79 16.39 21.42
CA LEU A 112 -9.97 17.60 21.40
C LEU A 112 -10.32 18.56 20.25
N ALA A 113 -10.69 18.05 19.08
CA ALA A 113 -11.13 18.89 17.96
C ALA A 113 -12.48 19.54 18.26
N MET A 114 -13.37 18.83 18.94
CA MET A 114 -14.67 19.36 19.38
C MET A 114 -14.48 20.50 20.39
N ASP A 115 -13.53 20.36 21.32
CA ASP A 115 -13.21 21.40 22.30
C ASP A 115 -12.64 22.65 21.63
N GLU A 116 -11.75 22.50 20.65
CA GLU A 116 -11.22 23.61 19.84
C GLU A 116 -12.30 24.34 19.03
N VAL A 117 -13.25 23.60 18.43
CA VAL A 117 -14.41 24.20 17.74
C VAL A 117 -15.23 25.06 18.70
N LYS A 118 -15.49 24.58 19.91
CA LYS A 118 -16.24 25.32 20.94
C LYS A 118 -15.47 26.54 21.43
N GLN A 119 -14.20 26.37 21.77
CA GLN A 119 -13.35 27.43 22.32
C GLN A 119 -13.18 28.58 21.33
N ARG A 120 -13.04 28.28 20.04
CA ARG A 120 -12.85 29.27 18.97
C ARG A 120 -14.15 29.71 18.29
N LYS A 121 -15.30 29.18 18.71
CA LYS A 121 -16.63 29.46 18.13
C LYS A 121 -16.65 29.28 16.61
N LEU A 122 -16.02 28.20 16.11
CA LEU A 122 -16.00 27.90 14.68
C LEU A 122 -17.38 27.42 14.22
N ARG A 123 -17.87 27.92 13.08
CA ARG A 123 -19.12 27.47 12.48
C ARG A 123 -18.87 26.17 11.75
N VAL A 124 -19.46 25.08 12.24
CA VAL A 124 -19.35 23.75 11.65
C VAL A 124 -20.71 23.35 11.09
N GLU A 125 -20.77 23.12 9.79
CA GLU A 125 -21.95 22.64 9.09
C GLU A 125 -21.69 21.23 8.58
N ARG A 126 -22.63 20.31 8.85
CA ARG A 126 -22.58 19.00 8.21
C ARG A 126 -23.27 19.10 6.87
N LEU A 127 -22.59 18.67 5.83
CA LEU A 127 -23.24 18.44 4.54
C LEU A 127 -24.24 17.30 4.76
N ALA A 128 -25.53 17.63 4.70
CA ALA A 128 -26.60 16.66 4.76
C ALA A 128 -26.46 15.73 3.54
N GLY A 129 -26.00 14.51 3.77
CA GLY A 129 -26.24 13.42 2.84
C GLY A 129 -27.68 12.98 3.05
N ASP A 130 -28.52 13.10 2.02
CA ASP A 130 -29.86 12.54 2.05
C ASP A 130 -29.79 11.08 2.46
N GLY A 131 -30.49 10.77 3.55
CA GLY A 131 -30.36 9.51 4.26
C GLY A 131 -30.87 8.34 3.43
N SER A 132 -30.02 7.35 3.23
CA SER A 132 -30.45 5.96 3.27
C SER A 132 -29.59 5.23 4.29
N SER A 133 -30.25 4.74 5.34
CA SER A 133 -29.69 3.78 6.28
C SER A 133 -29.31 2.51 5.53
N GLY A 134 -28.05 2.45 5.12
CA GLY A 134 -27.37 1.29 4.58
C GLY A 134 -25.94 1.33 5.08
N THR A 135 -25.49 0.21 5.62
CA THR A 135 -24.11 -0.18 5.98
C THR A 135 -23.05 0.64 5.22
N PRO A 136 -21.99 1.17 5.88
CA PRO A 136 -21.11 2.16 5.27
C PRO A 136 -20.42 1.58 4.02
N ALA A 137 -20.92 1.97 2.85
CA ALA A 137 -20.25 1.78 1.58
C ALA A 137 -19.01 2.68 1.58
N ILE A 138 -17.85 2.04 1.61
CA ILE A 138 -16.57 2.68 1.37
C ILE A 138 -16.58 3.21 -0.07
N GLY A 139 -16.35 4.52 -0.21
CA GLY A 139 -15.76 5.10 -1.41
C GLY A 139 -16.74 5.62 -2.46
N THR A 140 -17.13 6.88 -2.32
CA THR A 140 -17.31 7.74 -3.49
C THR A 140 -15.99 7.77 -4.26
N THR A 141 -16.02 7.17 -5.44
CA THR A 141 -14.96 7.16 -6.44
C THR A 141 -14.37 8.56 -6.63
N GLN A 142 -13.12 8.74 -6.20
CA GLN A 142 -12.24 9.73 -6.80
C GLN A 142 -12.17 9.39 -8.30
N ALA A 143 -12.90 10.18 -9.11
CA ALA A 143 -12.71 10.17 -10.54
C ALA A 143 -11.25 10.55 -10.83
N GLY A 144 -10.42 9.60 -11.27
CA GLY A 144 -9.10 9.94 -11.81
C GLY A 144 -8.05 8.82 -11.90
N ALA A 145 -8.08 7.80 -11.04
CA ALA A 145 -7.09 6.72 -11.11
C ALA A 145 -7.67 5.49 -11.83
N THR A 146 -7.39 5.36 -13.12
CA THR A 146 -7.67 4.12 -13.86
C THR A 146 -6.74 3.03 -13.34
N TRP A 147 -7.29 2.01 -12.70
CA TRP A 147 -6.52 0.86 -12.22
C TRP A 147 -7.12 -0.44 -12.74
N CYS A 148 -6.28 -1.47 -12.75
CA CYS A 148 -6.63 -2.77 -13.27
C CYS A 148 -6.24 -3.89 -12.31
N CYS A 149 -6.94 -5.03 -12.38
CA CYS A 149 -6.68 -6.16 -11.51
C CYS A 149 -6.67 -7.51 -12.23
N TRP A 150 -5.97 -8.47 -11.64
CA TRP A 150 -6.03 -9.87 -12.03
C TRP A 150 -5.92 -10.78 -10.80
N VAL A 151 -6.60 -11.93 -10.84
CA VAL A 151 -6.62 -12.91 -9.75
C VAL A 151 -6.18 -14.26 -10.30
N GLN A 152 -5.15 -14.84 -9.70
CA GLN A 152 -4.75 -16.22 -9.90
C GLN A 152 -5.79 -17.14 -9.26
N GLY A 153 -6.33 -18.07 -10.04
CA GLY A 153 -7.33 -19.04 -9.63
C GLY A 153 -8.67 -18.40 -9.30
N HIS A 154 -9.23 -18.84 -8.17
CA HIS A 154 -10.48 -18.32 -7.62
C HIS A 154 -10.26 -17.95 -6.15
N CYS A 155 -10.59 -16.72 -5.79
CA CYS A 155 -10.56 -16.24 -4.41
C CYS A 155 -11.77 -15.34 -4.17
N ALA A 156 -12.74 -15.84 -3.40
CA ALA A 156 -13.95 -15.09 -3.07
C ALA A 156 -13.63 -13.79 -2.32
N THR A 157 -12.62 -13.80 -1.46
CA THR A 157 -12.20 -12.62 -0.70
C THR A 157 -11.59 -11.55 -1.61
N ALA A 158 -10.72 -11.94 -2.55
CA ALA A 158 -10.18 -11.00 -3.55
C ALA A 158 -11.29 -10.44 -4.44
N ALA A 159 -12.25 -11.28 -4.88
CA ALA A 159 -13.40 -10.84 -5.65
C ALA A 159 -14.23 -9.77 -4.92
N ARG A 160 -14.54 -9.99 -3.64
CA ARG A 160 -15.26 -9.02 -2.79
C ARG A 160 -14.50 -7.71 -2.62
N VAL A 161 -13.17 -7.77 -2.41
CA VAL A 161 -12.35 -6.57 -2.31
C VAL A 161 -12.35 -5.81 -3.65
N MET A 162 -12.21 -6.50 -4.78
CA MET A 162 -12.22 -5.84 -6.10
C MET A 162 -13.57 -5.18 -6.40
N GLU A 163 -14.68 -5.84 -6.06
CA GLU A 163 -16.03 -5.30 -6.22
C GLU A 163 -16.22 -4.01 -5.42
N GLN A 164 -15.77 -3.99 -4.17
CA GLN A 164 -15.86 -2.82 -3.29
C GLN A 164 -15.09 -1.60 -3.84
N TYR A 165 -13.90 -1.80 -4.41
CA TYR A 165 -13.05 -0.71 -4.90
C TYR A 165 -13.22 -0.43 -6.41
N GLY A 166 -14.17 -1.10 -7.07
CA GLY A 166 -14.48 -0.88 -8.49
C GLY A 166 -13.34 -1.25 -9.43
N GLY A 167 -12.58 -2.30 -9.11
CA GLY A 167 -11.46 -2.75 -9.93
C GLY A 167 -11.90 -3.20 -11.31
N ARG A 168 -11.30 -2.64 -12.35
CA ARG A 168 -11.51 -3.12 -13.71
C ARG A 168 -10.69 -4.40 -13.89
N PRO A 169 -11.32 -5.57 -14.05
CA PRO A 169 -10.56 -6.76 -14.37
C PRO A 169 -9.83 -6.50 -15.68
N ILE A 170 -8.55 -6.86 -15.76
CA ILE A 170 -7.92 -6.93 -17.07
C ILE A 170 -8.66 -8.02 -17.82
N SER A 171 -9.42 -7.59 -18.83
CA SER A 171 -9.94 -8.49 -19.86
C SER A 171 -8.76 -8.98 -20.68
N VAL A 172 -8.05 -9.97 -20.16
CA VAL A 172 -7.23 -10.82 -21.00
C VAL A 172 -8.15 -11.95 -21.45
N ALA A 173 -8.99 -11.67 -22.44
CA ALA A 173 -9.98 -12.59 -22.99
C ALA A 173 -9.40 -13.97 -23.41
N SER A 174 -8.07 -14.12 -23.42
CA SER A 174 -7.35 -15.35 -23.77
C SER A 174 -6.42 -15.91 -22.68
N VAL A 175 -6.30 -15.28 -21.51
CA VAL A 175 -5.32 -15.70 -20.48
C VAL A 175 -6.10 -16.10 -19.24
N GLY A 176 -6.33 -17.40 -19.10
CA GLY A 176 -7.05 -17.97 -17.96
C GLY A 176 -6.38 -17.64 -16.63
N ASN A 177 -7.04 -17.99 -15.53
CA ASN A 177 -6.56 -17.66 -14.18
C ASN A 177 -5.50 -18.66 -13.65
N SER A 178 -4.79 -19.39 -14.51
CA SER A 178 -3.81 -20.39 -14.09
C SER A 178 -2.47 -19.78 -13.70
N LYS A 179 -1.64 -20.52 -12.96
CA LYS A 179 -0.26 -20.11 -12.61
C LYS A 179 0.60 -19.86 -13.85
N GLU A 180 0.42 -20.66 -14.89
CA GLU A 180 1.15 -20.59 -16.17
C GLU A 180 0.89 -19.29 -16.94
N SER A 181 -0.23 -18.64 -16.61
CA SER A 181 -0.71 -17.44 -17.25
C SER A 181 -0.05 -16.16 -16.69
N LEU A 182 0.50 -16.24 -15.46
CA LEU A 182 1.09 -15.12 -14.72
C LEU A 182 2.14 -14.31 -15.53
N PRO A 183 3.12 -14.92 -16.23
CA PRO A 183 4.07 -14.15 -17.03
C PRO A 183 3.40 -13.36 -18.16
N ARG A 184 2.34 -13.90 -18.78
CA ARG A 184 1.58 -13.22 -19.85
C ARG A 184 0.78 -12.06 -19.29
N VAL A 185 0.15 -12.25 -18.12
CA VAL A 185 -0.59 -11.20 -17.41
C VAL A 185 0.33 -10.05 -17.03
N ILE A 186 1.47 -10.33 -16.39
CA ILE A 186 2.44 -9.31 -15.98
C ILE A 186 2.93 -8.50 -17.18
N ARG A 187 3.30 -9.16 -18.29
CA ARG A 187 3.71 -8.45 -19.52
C ARG A 187 2.60 -7.58 -20.10
N ARG A 188 1.34 -8.04 -20.05
CA ARG A 188 0.19 -7.25 -20.50
C ARG A 188 -0.01 -6.03 -19.61
N MET A 189 0.02 -6.20 -18.29
CA MET A 189 -0.03 -5.11 -17.30
C MET A 189 1.08 -4.10 -17.54
N ALA A 190 2.32 -4.55 -17.68
CA ALA A 190 3.47 -3.69 -17.95
C ALA A 190 3.28 -2.85 -19.22
N ARG A 191 2.75 -3.45 -20.30
CA ARG A 191 2.44 -2.73 -21.53
C ARG A 191 1.35 -1.68 -21.32
N SER A 192 0.27 -2.04 -20.64
CA SER A 192 -0.84 -1.12 -20.36
C SER A 192 -0.43 0.04 -19.44
N LEU A 193 0.44 -0.22 -18.45
CA LEU A 193 1.06 0.81 -17.60
C LEU A 193 1.96 1.74 -18.44
N ARG A 194 2.81 1.18 -19.31
CA ARG A 194 3.67 1.95 -20.23
C ARG A 194 2.86 2.85 -21.18
N GLN A 195 1.71 2.37 -21.64
CA GLN A 195 0.80 3.09 -22.54
C GLN A 195 -0.10 4.10 -21.81
N GLY A 196 -0.12 4.10 -20.48
CA GLY A 196 -1.01 4.96 -19.69
C GLY A 196 -2.48 4.56 -19.74
N GLU A 197 -2.82 3.34 -20.19
CA GLU A 197 -4.20 2.82 -20.14
C GLU A 197 -4.69 2.75 -18.68
N PHE A 198 -3.78 2.32 -17.79
CA PHE A 198 -3.96 2.31 -16.34
C PHE A 198 -2.74 2.95 -15.68
N ARG A 199 -2.96 3.56 -14.52
CA ARG A 199 -1.88 4.09 -13.67
C ARG A 199 -1.39 3.07 -12.66
N LEU A 200 -2.28 2.19 -12.21
CA LEU A 200 -2.03 1.21 -11.16
C LEU A 200 -2.51 -0.18 -11.59
N ALA A 201 -1.79 -1.21 -11.15
CA ALA A 201 -2.14 -2.60 -11.36
C ALA A 201 -2.11 -3.39 -10.05
N VAL A 202 -3.00 -4.36 -9.89
CA VAL A 202 -3.04 -5.24 -8.71
C VAL A 202 -3.13 -6.69 -9.16
N VAL A 203 -2.28 -7.54 -8.60
CA VAL A 203 -2.32 -8.99 -8.83
C VAL A 203 -2.52 -9.73 -7.52
N PHE A 204 -3.55 -10.57 -7.47
CA PHE A 204 -3.78 -11.50 -6.38
C PHE A 204 -3.22 -12.86 -6.79
N VAL A 205 -2.24 -13.37 -6.06
CA VAL A 205 -1.50 -14.60 -6.40
C VAL A 205 -1.44 -15.57 -5.24
N LEU A 206 -1.10 -16.83 -5.55
CA LEU A 206 -0.82 -17.86 -4.53
C LEU A 206 0.60 -17.72 -3.95
N THR A 207 1.54 -17.12 -4.69
CA THR A 207 2.93 -16.96 -4.27
C THR A 207 3.45 -15.61 -4.74
N ALA A 208 3.63 -14.65 -3.82
CA ALA A 208 3.96 -13.28 -4.18
C ALA A 208 5.39 -13.10 -4.72
N GLY A 209 6.37 -13.83 -4.17
CA GLY A 209 7.78 -13.65 -4.54
C GLY A 209 8.04 -13.81 -6.04
N VAL A 210 7.49 -14.87 -6.65
CA VAL A 210 7.66 -15.13 -8.09
C VAL A 210 7.02 -14.03 -8.93
N ALA A 211 5.82 -13.59 -8.56
CA ALA A 211 5.10 -12.53 -9.29
C ALA A 211 5.85 -11.19 -9.21
N ALA A 212 6.34 -10.82 -8.02
CA ALA A 212 7.11 -9.58 -7.83
C ALA A 212 8.42 -9.58 -8.60
N CYS A 213 9.19 -10.67 -8.55
CA CYS A 213 10.43 -10.81 -9.32
C CYS A 213 10.17 -10.70 -10.83
N MET A 214 9.13 -11.36 -11.35
CA MET A 214 8.76 -11.24 -12.77
C MET A 214 8.31 -9.84 -13.15
N ALA A 215 7.54 -9.18 -12.28
CA ALA A 215 7.02 -7.84 -12.51
C ALA A 215 8.15 -6.79 -12.55
N ASN A 216 9.08 -6.82 -11.58
CA ASN A 216 10.20 -5.88 -11.51
C ASN A 216 11.26 -6.07 -12.62
N ARG A 217 11.18 -7.15 -13.40
CA ARG A 217 11.96 -7.28 -14.65
C ARG A 217 11.38 -6.48 -15.81
N CYS A 218 10.20 -5.90 -15.67
CA CYS A 218 9.61 -5.04 -16.67
C CYS A 218 9.90 -3.57 -16.32
N GLU A 219 10.60 -2.84 -17.18
CA GLU A 219 11.03 -1.43 -16.94
C GLU A 219 9.88 -0.48 -16.55
N ALA A 220 8.67 -0.74 -17.05
CA ALA A 220 7.49 0.10 -16.78
C ALA A 220 6.83 -0.20 -15.42
N VAL A 221 7.35 -1.17 -14.67
CA VAL A 221 6.71 -1.71 -13.47
C VAL A 221 7.62 -1.56 -12.27
N ARG A 222 7.05 -1.01 -11.19
CA ARG A 222 7.63 -0.98 -9.86
C ARG A 222 6.66 -1.70 -8.94
N ALA A 223 6.93 -2.99 -8.76
CA ALA A 223 6.09 -3.91 -8.02
C ALA A 223 6.51 -4.00 -6.55
N VAL A 224 5.52 -3.90 -5.66
CA VAL A 224 5.67 -4.15 -4.22
C VAL A 224 4.80 -5.33 -3.80
N VAL A 225 5.29 -6.12 -2.85
CA VAL A 225 4.50 -7.19 -2.20
C VAL A 225 3.80 -6.62 -0.98
N GLY A 226 2.47 -6.66 -0.99
CA GLY A 226 1.64 -6.27 0.13
C GLY A 226 1.61 -7.38 1.18
N THR A 227 2.50 -7.30 2.18
CA THR A 227 2.46 -8.14 3.39
C THR A 227 1.75 -7.46 4.55
N THR A 228 1.89 -6.14 4.65
CA THR A 228 1.26 -5.29 5.66
C THR A 228 0.86 -3.96 5.04
N ILE A 229 -0.10 -3.26 5.65
CA ILE A 229 -0.55 -1.93 5.20
C ILE A 229 0.62 -0.94 5.18
N LYS A 230 1.43 -0.91 6.25
CA LYS A 230 2.59 -0.02 6.38
C LYS A 230 3.64 -0.29 5.30
N GLY A 231 3.93 -1.55 5.00
CA GLY A 231 4.87 -1.90 3.94
C GLY A 231 4.41 -1.45 2.55
N VAL A 232 3.09 -1.42 2.31
CA VAL A 232 2.53 -0.85 1.07
C VAL A 232 2.65 0.68 1.07
N GLU A 233 2.42 1.34 2.21
CA GLU A 233 2.61 2.80 2.34
C GLU A 233 4.06 3.20 2.04
N GLU A 234 5.02 2.51 2.63
CA GLU A 234 6.46 2.71 2.40
C GLU A 234 6.83 2.44 0.94
N GLY A 235 6.39 1.31 0.39
CA GLY A 235 6.68 0.98 -1.01
C GLY A 235 6.08 1.97 -2.01
N VAL A 236 4.91 2.53 -1.72
CA VAL A 236 4.33 3.61 -2.53
C VAL A 236 5.14 4.89 -2.39
N ALA A 237 5.51 5.28 -1.17
CA ALA A 237 6.20 6.54 -0.91
C ALA A 237 7.64 6.57 -1.44
N GLU A 238 8.37 5.47 -1.26
CA GLU A 238 9.79 5.37 -1.59
C GLU A 238 10.01 4.97 -3.05
N LEU A 239 9.21 4.02 -3.57
CA LEU A 239 9.40 3.49 -4.93
C LEU A 239 8.43 4.09 -5.94
N GLY A 240 7.39 4.80 -5.52
CA GLY A 240 6.30 5.16 -6.43
C GLY A 240 5.70 3.90 -7.07
N ALA A 241 5.46 2.87 -6.25
CA ALA A 241 5.00 1.58 -6.71
C ALA A 241 3.72 1.73 -7.55
N ASN A 242 3.71 1.11 -8.72
CA ASN A 242 2.58 1.14 -9.66
C ASN A 242 1.98 -0.26 -9.90
N LEU A 243 2.54 -1.30 -9.28
CA LEU A 243 1.97 -2.64 -9.23
C LEU A 243 1.99 -3.18 -7.79
N LEU A 244 0.84 -3.64 -7.29
CA LEU A 244 0.73 -4.30 -5.99
C LEU A 244 0.50 -5.80 -6.17
N VAL A 245 1.34 -6.60 -5.52
CA VAL A 245 1.21 -8.07 -5.46
C VAL A 245 0.68 -8.47 -4.09
N ILE A 246 -0.44 -9.19 -4.04
CA ILE A 246 -1.04 -9.69 -2.80
C ILE A 246 -1.05 -11.22 -2.83
N GLU A 247 -0.42 -11.85 -1.84
CA GLU A 247 -0.53 -13.29 -1.61
C GLU A 247 -1.83 -13.61 -0.86
N TYR A 248 -2.91 -13.81 -1.60
CA TYR A 248 -4.26 -13.87 -1.01
C TYR A 248 -4.48 -15.01 0.00
N PRO A 249 -3.78 -16.16 -0.03
CA PRO A 249 -3.92 -17.17 1.03
C PRO A 249 -3.50 -16.69 2.42
N GLN A 250 -2.62 -15.69 2.51
CA GLN A 250 -2.05 -15.22 3.78
C GLN A 250 -2.83 -14.06 4.41
N HIS A 251 -3.85 -13.54 3.72
CA HIS A 251 -4.50 -12.29 4.11
C HIS A 251 -6.03 -12.43 4.16
N GLY A 252 -6.61 -11.91 5.23
CA GLY A 252 -8.05 -11.72 5.33
C GLY A 252 -8.55 -10.50 4.56
N TYR A 253 -9.87 -10.38 4.45
CA TYR A 253 -10.55 -9.28 3.76
C TYR A 253 -10.08 -7.89 4.23
N GLN A 254 -10.04 -7.65 5.55
CA GLN A 254 -9.68 -6.34 6.11
C GLN A 254 -8.24 -5.94 5.77
N ALA A 255 -7.30 -6.89 5.81
CA ALA A 255 -5.91 -6.64 5.45
C ALA A 255 -5.78 -6.28 3.97
N MET A 256 -6.41 -7.07 3.07
CA MET A 256 -6.39 -6.80 1.63
C MET A 256 -7.06 -5.47 1.26
N ALA A 257 -8.22 -5.17 1.86
CA ALA A 257 -8.92 -3.91 1.64
C ALA A 257 -8.08 -2.72 2.12
N GLY A 258 -7.43 -2.82 3.28
CA GLY A 258 -6.53 -1.79 3.81
C GLY A 258 -5.33 -1.53 2.90
N MET A 259 -4.65 -2.61 2.45
CA MET A 259 -3.52 -2.50 1.52
C MET A 259 -3.95 -1.89 0.18
N LEU A 260 -5.08 -2.33 -0.37
CA LEU A 260 -5.62 -1.78 -1.61
C LEU A 260 -6.02 -0.30 -1.44
N ALA A 261 -6.66 0.07 -0.33
CA ALA A 261 -7.03 1.45 -0.06
C ALA A 261 -5.83 2.39 0.01
N VAL A 262 -4.73 1.97 0.63
CA VAL A 262 -3.48 2.73 0.62
C VAL A 262 -2.97 2.87 -0.80
N PHE A 263 -2.85 1.76 -1.52
CA PHE A 263 -2.23 1.72 -2.84
C PHE A 263 -3.00 2.56 -3.87
N LEU A 264 -4.33 2.47 -3.87
CA LEU A 264 -5.18 3.21 -4.80
C LEU A 264 -5.24 4.72 -4.54
N ARG A 265 -4.84 5.18 -3.36
CA ARG A 265 -4.66 6.63 -3.10
C ARG A 265 -3.38 7.19 -3.73
N SER A 266 -2.47 6.33 -4.16
CA SER A 266 -1.22 6.74 -4.79
C SER A 266 -1.42 7.19 -6.24
N THR A 267 -0.48 7.98 -6.74
CA THR A 267 -0.42 8.36 -8.16
C THR A 267 0.34 7.34 -9.01
N GLY A 268 1.11 6.44 -8.38
CA GLY A 268 2.06 5.54 -9.04
C GLY A 268 3.27 6.26 -9.67
N ALA A 269 3.44 7.57 -9.43
CA ALA A 269 4.58 8.34 -9.92
C ALA A 269 5.81 8.07 -9.05
N ALA A 270 6.96 7.87 -9.69
CA ALA A 270 8.21 7.67 -8.99
C ALA A 270 8.70 8.99 -8.35
N PRO A 271 9.31 8.95 -7.16
CA PRO A 271 9.96 10.13 -6.60
C PRO A 271 11.08 10.64 -7.53
N PRO A 272 11.30 11.97 -7.64
CA PRO A 272 12.27 12.53 -8.60
C PRO A 272 13.72 12.03 -8.41
N LEU A 273 14.10 11.70 -7.17
CA LEU A 273 15.43 11.13 -6.88
C LEU A 273 15.56 9.72 -7.48
N LEU A 274 14.56 8.87 -7.29
CA LEU A 274 14.54 7.53 -7.84
C LEU A 274 14.47 7.56 -9.38
N GLU A 275 13.72 8.50 -9.96
CA GLU A 275 13.70 8.67 -11.42
C GLU A 275 15.09 8.93 -12.00
N ARG A 276 15.91 9.75 -11.32
CA ARG A 276 17.30 10.01 -11.73
C ARG A 276 18.17 8.76 -11.64
N GLU A 277 18.04 7.97 -10.57
CA GLU A 277 18.79 6.72 -10.40
C GLU A 277 18.41 5.68 -11.45
N LEU A 278 17.11 5.52 -11.73
CA LEU A 278 16.61 4.61 -12.76
C LEU A 278 17.08 5.01 -14.16
N LEU A 279 17.14 6.31 -14.46
CA LEU A 279 17.70 6.81 -15.72
C LEU A 279 19.21 6.53 -15.84
N GLY A 280 19.96 6.60 -14.73
CA GLY A 280 21.38 6.24 -14.69
C GLY A 280 21.61 4.77 -15.00
N LEU A 281 20.85 3.87 -14.35
CA LEU A 281 20.97 2.42 -14.57
C LEU A 281 20.64 2.00 -16.02
N ALA A 282 19.69 2.70 -16.66
CA ALA A 282 19.34 2.43 -18.06
C ALA A 282 20.49 2.78 -19.01
N ALA A 283 21.27 3.83 -18.72
CA ALA A 283 22.41 4.24 -19.55
C ALA A 283 23.58 3.24 -19.48
N ASP A 284 23.81 2.61 -18.32
CA ASP A 284 24.91 1.66 -18.13
C ASP A 284 24.71 0.31 -18.84
N THR A 285 23.48 0.02 -19.29
CA THR A 285 23.14 -1.28 -19.89
C THR A 285 23.33 -1.32 -21.42
N GLU A 286 23.65 -0.18 -22.07
CA GLU A 286 23.85 -0.10 -23.52
C GLU A 286 25.31 -0.33 -23.98
N VAL A 287 26.18 -0.86 -23.11
CA VAL A 287 27.59 -1.20 -23.39
C VAL A 287 27.79 -2.71 -23.47
#